data_AF-A0A0K2ZBM6-F1
#
_entry.id   AF-A0A0K2ZBM6-F1
#
_cell.length_a   1.000
_cell.length_b   1.000
_cell.length_c   1.000
_cell.angle_alpha   90.00
_cell.angle_beta   90.00
_cell.angle_gamma   90.00
#
_symmetry.space_group_name_H-M   'P 1'
#
loop_
_entity.id
_entity.type
_entity.pdbx_description
1 polymer ?
#
loop_
_entity_poly.entity_id
_entity_poly.type
_entity_poly.pdbx_seq_one_letter_code
_entity_poly.pdbx_strand_id
1 'polypeptide(L)'
;MRPAAALLLNTQCIELLPARLLRARSNLDARLLAQATWLLRRKCDGRYLAAASAHGLHALLPRLMHEPGIDAALDRLDALPARRQPAAAALLPLSALHERLAGLGLNAEDYARSTGLPLQAEPATLHAAGRDRYRRPLWLSAGAARAWQALQRAAARDGVVLEAISGYRSHDYQLGIFARKFARGQTLQQILQVNAAPGYSEHHSGDALDIGTPGEPPAEESFERTAAFAWLRAHAAGFGYRMSYPRDNPHGIVYEPWHWRWHAGAPA
;
A
#
# COMPACT_ATOMS: atom_id res chain seq x y z
N MET A 1 -8.96 1.03 27.20
CA MET A 1 -9.39 1.06 25.78
C MET A 1 -8.17 1.25 24.90
N ARG A 2 -7.92 0.36 23.92
CA ARG A 2 -6.92 0.66 22.87
C ARG A 2 -7.48 1.77 21.98
N PRO A 3 -6.71 2.82 21.62
CA PRO A 3 -7.18 3.80 20.65
C PRO A 3 -7.52 3.10 19.33
N ALA A 4 -8.57 3.55 18.65
CA ALA A 4 -8.93 3.04 17.33
C ALA A 4 -7.73 3.15 16.38
N ALA A 5 -7.54 2.12 15.54
CA ALA A 5 -6.47 2.13 14.55
C ALA A 5 -6.63 3.36 13.63
N ALA A 6 -5.53 4.05 13.35
CA ALA A 6 -5.57 5.16 12.40
C ALA A 6 -5.94 4.64 11.01
N LEU A 7 -6.68 5.44 10.25
CA LEU A 7 -7.13 5.07 8.91
C LEU A 7 -6.44 5.93 7.87
N LEU A 8 -6.14 5.36 6.71
CA LEU A 8 -5.95 6.09 5.47
C LEU A 8 -7.27 6.04 4.71
N LEU A 9 -7.85 7.21 4.40
CA LEU A 9 -9.01 7.28 3.53
C LEU A 9 -8.52 7.47 2.11
N ASN A 10 -9.00 6.61 1.22
CA ASN A 10 -8.47 6.50 -0.12
C ASN A 10 -9.54 6.90 -1.14
N THR A 11 -9.22 7.80 -2.06
CA THR A 11 -10.06 8.10 -3.24
C THR A 11 -9.26 7.80 -4.52
N GLN A 12 -9.86 7.94 -5.70
CA GLN A 12 -9.13 7.64 -6.94
C GLN A 12 -7.86 8.48 -7.12
N CYS A 13 -7.88 9.76 -6.74
CA CYS A 13 -6.78 10.69 -7.02
C CYS A 13 -6.10 11.25 -5.76
N ILE A 14 -6.79 11.25 -4.62
CA ILE A 14 -6.34 11.92 -3.39
C ILE A 14 -6.45 10.95 -2.20
N GLU A 15 -5.40 10.93 -1.39
CA GLU A 15 -5.37 10.19 -0.13
C GLU A 15 -5.51 11.17 1.04
N LEU A 16 -6.30 10.79 2.05
CA LEU A 16 -6.40 11.52 3.30
C LEU A 16 -5.63 10.74 4.37
N LEU A 17 -4.60 11.38 4.90
CA LEU A 17 -3.62 10.80 5.80
C LEU A 17 -3.76 11.44 7.19
N PRO A 18 -3.76 10.67 8.28
CA PRO A 18 -3.71 11.22 9.62
C PRO A 18 -2.37 11.95 9.81
N ALA A 19 -2.41 13.27 10.01
CA ALA A 19 -1.21 14.11 10.08
C ALA A 19 -0.24 13.64 11.17
N ARG A 20 -0.75 13.17 12.31
CA ARG A 20 0.03 12.61 13.43
C ARG A 20 0.93 11.42 13.07
N LEU A 21 0.70 10.75 11.95
CA LEU A 21 1.53 9.61 11.50
C LEU A 21 2.63 10.03 10.53
N LEU A 22 2.49 11.20 9.93
CA LEU A 22 3.41 11.73 8.94
C LEU A 22 4.63 12.37 9.60
N ARG A 23 5.71 12.46 8.83
CA ARG A 23 6.92 13.20 9.21
C ARG A 23 7.05 14.39 8.29
N ALA A 24 7.39 15.54 8.87
CA ALA A 24 7.72 16.74 8.12
C ALA A 24 8.97 16.53 7.27
N ARG A 25 8.96 17.02 6.03
CA ARG A 25 10.13 17.01 5.14
C ARG A 25 10.77 18.39 5.01
N SER A 26 10.13 19.41 5.54
CA SER A 26 10.56 20.80 5.55
C SER A 26 10.02 21.52 6.79
N ASN A 27 10.53 22.71 7.10
CA ASN A 27 9.98 23.56 8.16
C ASN A 27 8.53 23.97 7.87
N LEU A 28 8.18 24.14 6.59
CA LEU A 28 6.80 24.42 6.18
C LEU A 28 5.90 23.23 6.51
N ASP A 29 6.31 22.02 6.13
CA ASP A 29 5.58 20.79 6.46
C ASP A 29 5.40 20.62 7.97
N ALA A 30 6.43 20.94 8.77
CA ALA A 30 6.38 20.80 10.22
C ALA A 30 5.29 21.69 10.83
N ARG A 31 5.20 22.96 10.39
CA ARG A 31 4.15 23.89 10.84
C ARG A 31 2.76 23.41 10.43
N LEU A 32 2.62 22.92 9.21
CA LEU A 32 1.36 22.38 8.70
C LEU A 32 0.91 21.14 9.49
N LEU A 33 1.81 20.18 9.68
CA LEU A 33 1.52 18.94 10.40
C LEU A 33 1.21 19.16 11.87
N ALA A 34 1.81 20.18 12.51
CA ALA A 34 1.59 20.48 13.92
C ALA A 34 0.13 20.86 14.25
N GLN A 35 -0.58 21.45 13.29
CA GLN A 35 -1.96 21.92 13.48
C GLN A 35 -2.99 21.03 12.76
N ALA A 36 -2.53 20.18 11.85
CA ALA A 36 -3.39 19.32 11.07
C ALA A 36 -3.83 18.07 11.84
N THR A 37 -5.06 17.65 11.57
CA THR A 37 -5.58 16.32 11.90
C THR A 37 -5.46 15.38 10.70
N TRP A 38 -5.75 15.91 9.50
CA TRP A 38 -5.65 15.20 8.23
C TRP A 38 -4.86 15.99 7.20
N LEU A 39 -4.20 15.27 6.30
CA LEU A 39 -3.50 15.82 5.15
C LEU A 39 -4.07 15.22 3.88
N LEU A 40 -4.43 16.07 2.92
CA LEU A 40 -4.83 15.65 1.57
C LEU A 40 -3.57 15.58 0.71
N ARG A 41 -3.30 14.40 0.14
CA ARG A 41 -2.13 14.13 -0.70
C ARG A 41 -2.57 13.63 -2.06
N ARG A 42 -2.09 14.27 -3.13
CA ARG A 42 -2.28 13.78 -4.50
C ARG A 42 -1.49 12.49 -4.70
N LYS A 43 -2.09 11.46 -5.27
CA LYS A 43 -1.48 10.14 -5.41
C LYS A 43 -0.35 10.08 -6.43
N CYS A 44 -0.53 10.72 -7.59
CA CYS A 44 0.38 10.58 -8.72
C CYS A 44 1.78 11.15 -8.47
N ASP A 45 1.91 12.17 -7.61
CA ASP A 45 3.19 12.83 -7.31
C ASP A 45 3.50 12.94 -5.80
N GLY A 46 2.55 12.58 -4.93
CA GLY A 46 2.71 12.68 -3.49
C GLY A 46 2.66 14.10 -2.93
N ARG A 47 2.23 15.10 -3.72
CA ARG A 47 2.16 16.50 -3.29
C ARG A 47 1.04 16.70 -2.26
N TYR A 48 1.32 17.47 -1.22
CA TYR A 48 0.30 17.89 -0.26
C TYR A 48 -0.55 19.02 -0.86
N LEU A 49 -1.86 18.83 -0.84
CA LEU A 49 -2.85 19.73 -1.44
C LEU A 49 -3.50 20.63 -0.40
N ALA A 50 -3.82 20.05 0.76
CA ALA A 50 -4.49 20.75 1.86
C ALA A 50 -4.21 20.07 3.20
N ALA A 51 -4.39 20.82 4.27
CA ALA A 51 -4.37 20.34 5.64
C ALA A 51 -5.71 20.64 6.31
N ALA A 52 -6.35 19.63 6.91
CA ALA A 52 -7.60 19.81 7.65
C ALA A 52 -7.32 19.79 9.16
N SER A 53 -7.92 20.71 9.89
CA SER A 53 -7.81 20.87 11.34
C SER A 53 -9.19 21.07 11.97
N ALA A 54 -9.24 21.23 13.30
CA ALA A 54 -10.46 21.62 13.99
C ALA A 54 -11.00 22.99 13.53
N HIS A 55 -10.15 23.84 12.94
CA HIS A 55 -10.50 25.19 12.46
C HIS A 55 -10.85 25.22 10.97
N GLY A 56 -10.97 24.06 10.32
CA GLY A 56 -11.30 23.93 8.91
C GLY A 56 -10.13 23.49 8.03
N LEU A 57 -10.34 23.67 6.71
CA LEU A 57 -9.43 23.24 5.65
C LEU A 57 -8.51 24.38 5.22
N HIS A 58 -7.20 24.15 5.27
CA HIS A 58 -6.18 25.07 4.80
C HIS A 58 -5.59 24.55 3.48
N ALA A 59 -5.84 25.28 2.39
CA ALA A 59 -5.30 24.95 1.07
C ALA A 59 -3.79 25.27 0.99
N LEU A 60 -3.02 24.37 0.40
CA LEU A 60 -1.58 24.53 0.17
C LEU A 60 -1.25 24.93 -1.27
N LEU A 61 -2.27 24.97 -2.14
CA LEU A 61 -2.14 25.31 -3.55
C LEU A 61 -3.19 26.35 -3.95
N PRO A 62 -2.81 27.33 -4.80
CA PRO A 62 -3.78 28.20 -5.44
C PRO A 62 -4.58 27.34 -6.44
N ARG A 63 -5.90 27.21 -6.23
CA ARG A 63 -6.85 26.35 -6.99
C ARG A 63 -7.04 24.90 -6.49
N LEU A 64 -6.96 24.67 -5.18
CA LEU A 64 -7.35 23.38 -4.57
C LEU A 64 -8.67 22.81 -5.12
N MET A 65 -9.70 23.64 -5.29
CA MET A 65 -11.03 23.18 -5.75
C MET A 65 -11.07 22.72 -7.22
N HIS A 66 -9.98 22.91 -7.99
CA HIS A 66 -9.86 22.40 -9.36
C HIS A 66 -9.03 21.10 -9.42
N GLU A 67 -8.53 20.61 -8.28
CA GLU A 67 -7.75 19.39 -8.23
C GLU A 67 -8.62 18.17 -8.56
N PRO A 68 -8.18 17.29 -9.48
CA PRO A 68 -8.92 16.07 -9.79
C PRO A 68 -9.22 15.25 -8.54
N GLY A 69 -10.50 14.96 -8.31
CA GLY A 69 -10.97 14.16 -7.18
C GLY A 69 -11.04 14.90 -5.84
N ILE A 70 -10.94 16.24 -5.83
CA ILE A 70 -11.09 17.04 -4.59
C ILE A 70 -12.45 16.87 -3.94
N ASP A 71 -13.55 16.90 -4.70
CA ASP A 71 -14.90 16.74 -4.15
C ASP A 71 -15.05 15.40 -3.43
N ALA A 72 -14.64 14.31 -4.06
CA ALA A 72 -14.64 12.98 -3.44
C ALA A 72 -13.76 12.89 -2.19
N ALA A 73 -12.67 13.67 -2.13
CA ALA A 73 -11.81 13.74 -0.94
C ALA A 73 -12.48 14.52 0.20
N LEU A 74 -13.15 15.63 -0.10
CA LEU A 74 -13.89 16.42 0.87
C LEU A 74 -15.11 15.66 1.40
N ASP A 75 -15.89 15.02 0.53
CA ASP A 75 -17.01 14.14 0.93
C ASP A 75 -16.56 13.05 1.90
N ARG A 76 -15.37 12.47 1.66
CA ARG A 76 -14.76 11.47 2.55
C ARG A 76 -14.35 12.05 3.89
N LEU A 77 -13.83 13.27 3.91
CA LEU A 77 -13.44 13.98 5.13
C LEU A 77 -14.67 14.31 5.97
N ASP A 78 -15.73 14.83 5.34
CA ASP A 78 -16.97 15.25 6.00
C ASP A 78 -17.78 14.05 6.54
N ALA A 79 -17.64 12.88 5.92
CA ALA A 79 -18.26 11.64 6.40
C ALA A 79 -17.60 11.04 7.66
N LEU A 80 -16.45 11.55 8.11
CA LEU A 80 -15.72 10.99 9.27
C LEU A 80 -16.49 11.02 10.60
N PRO A 81 -17.15 12.12 11.01
CA PRO A 81 -17.87 12.19 12.29
C PRO A 81 -19.09 11.25 12.33
N ALA A 82 -19.68 10.95 11.17
CA ALA A 82 -20.87 10.11 11.04
C ALA A 82 -20.57 8.60 11.08
N ARG A 83 -19.31 8.18 10.88
CA ARG A 83 -18.93 6.77 10.83
C ARG A 83 -18.77 6.18 12.23
N ARG A 84 -19.87 5.68 12.80
CA ARG A 84 -19.87 4.82 14.02
C ARG A 84 -19.29 3.42 13.77
N GLN A 85 -19.26 2.97 12.52
CA GLN A 85 -18.65 1.71 12.09
C GLN A 85 -17.83 1.92 10.82
N PRO A 86 -16.67 1.26 10.66
CA PRO A 86 -15.98 1.25 9.39
C PRO A 86 -16.94 0.61 8.36
N ALA A 87 -17.37 1.40 7.38
CA ALA A 87 -18.15 0.88 6.26
C ALA A 87 -17.42 -0.36 5.70
N ALA A 88 -18.17 -1.40 5.32
CA ALA A 88 -17.64 -2.57 4.62
C ALA A 88 -16.63 -2.14 3.57
N ALA A 89 -15.57 -2.94 3.36
CA ALA A 89 -14.39 -2.62 2.56
C ALA A 89 -14.77 -2.22 1.12
N ALA A 90 -15.18 -0.97 0.94
CA ALA A 90 -15.57 -0.43 -0.34
C ALA A 90 -14.32 -0.40 -1.22
N LEU A 91 -14.44 -0.91 -2.43
CA LEU A 91 -13.36 -0.90 -3.40
C LEU A 91 -13.51 0.31 -4.30
N LEU A 92 -12.38 0.92 -4.66
CA LEU A 92 -12.34 1.98 -5.66
C LEU A 92 -12.60 1.37 -7.05
N PRO A 93 -13.31 2.09 -7.94
CA PRO A 93 -13.64 1.56 -9.24
C PRO A 93 -12.39 1.42 -10.13
N LEU A 94 -12.38 0.37 -10.95
CA LEU A 94 -11.28 0.00 -11.84
C LEU A 94 -11.33 0.69 -13.20
N SER A 95 -12.36 1.50 -13.51
CA SER A 95 -12.57 2.06 -14.85
C SER A 95 -11.36 2.84 -15.38
N ALA A 96 -10.75 3.68 -14.54
CA ALA A 96 -9.57 4.45 -14.90
C ALA A 96 -8.32 3.59 -15.17
N LEU A 97 -8.32 2.31 -14.77
CA LEU A 97 -7.18 1.42 -14.90
C LEU A 97 -6.99 0.92 -16.34
N HIS A 98 -8.07 0.61 -17.05
CA HIS A 98 -7.99 0.13 -18.43
C HIS A 98 -7.34 1.17 -19.35
N GLU A 99 -7.71 2.45 -19.21
CA GLU A 99 -7.10 3.56 -19.94
C GLU A 99 -5.59 3.69 -19.63
N ARG A 100 -5.23 3.54 -18.36
CA ARG A 100 -3.82 3.62 -17.91
C ARG A 100 -2.97 2.46 -18.45
N LEU A 101 -3.53 1.26 -18.51
CA LEU A 101 -2.85 0.09 -19.10
C LEU A 101 -2.66 0.27 -20.60
N ALA A 102 -3.68 0.74 -21.31
CA ALA A 102 -3.59 1.05 -22.74
C ALA A 102 -2.50 2.10 -23.02
N GLY A 103 -2.37 3.13 -22.16
CA GLY A 103 -1.29 4.12 -22.25
C GLY A 103 0.12 3.55 -22.06
N LEU A 104 0.27 2.36 -21.48
CA LEU A 104 1.53 1.61 -21.39
C LEU A 104 1.74 0.64 -22.56
N GLY A 105 0.79 0.56 -23.50
CA GLY A 105 0.79 -0.46 -24.55
C GLY A 105 0.39 -1.85 -24.05
N LEU A 106 -0.33 -1.94 -22.91
CA LEU A 106 -0.79 -3.20 -22.34
C LEU A 106 -2.28 -3.43 -22.60
N ASN A 107 -2.61 -4.58 -23.17
CA ASN A 107 -3.97 -5.11 -23.17
C ASN A 107 -4.23 -5.84 -21.84
N ALA A 108 -5.24 -5.39 -21.08
CA ALA A 108 -5.57 -5.93 -19.77
C ALA A 108 -5.98 -7.41 -19.83
N GLU A 109 -6.77 -7.81 -20.82
CA GLU A 109 -7.26 -9.19 -20.95
C GLU A 109 -6.14 -10.15 -21.31
N ASP A 110 -5.27 -9.78 -22.24
CA ASP A 110 -4.13 -10.61 -22.63
C ASP A 110 -3.10 -10.72 -21.49
N TYR A 111 -2.89 -9.63 -20.75
CA TYR A 111 -2.00 -9.66 -19.58
C TYR A 111 -2.57 -10.55 -18.47
N ALA A 112 -3.87 -10.45 -18.18
CA ALA A 112 -4.54 -11.31 -17.21
C ALA A 112 -4.49 -12.79 -17.64
N ARG A 113 -4.71 -13.08 -18.92
CA ARG A 113 -4.68 -14.44 -19.47
C ARG A 113 -3.28 -15.07 -19.43
N SER A 114 -2.24 -14.29 -19.77
CA SER A 114 -0.86 -14.78 -19.82
C SER A 114 -0.25 -14.97 -18.43
N THR A 115 -0.58 -14.11 -17.47
CA THR A 115 -0.02 -14.17 -16.11
C THR A 115 -0.91 -14.88 -15.10
N GLY A 116 -2.21 -15.04 -15.39
CA GLY A 116 -3.19 -15.51 -14.40
C GLY A 116 -3.38 -14.55 -13.21
N LEU A 117 -2.79 -13.35 -13.23
CA LEU A 117 -2.95 -12.36 -12.18
C LEU A 117 -4.34 -11.70 -12.31
N PRO A 118 -5.15 -11.64 -11.23
CA PRO A 118 -6.42 -10.94 -11.27
C PRO A 118 -6.23 -9.43 -11.04
N LEU A 119 -7.19 -8.65 -11.55
CA LEU A 119 -7.28 -7.23 -11.25
C LEU A 119 -7.48 -7.00 -9.75
N GLN A 120 -6.74 -6.04 -9.21
CA GLN A 120 -6.73 -5.65 -7.82
C GLN A 120 -7.26 -4.21 -7.68
N ALA A 121 -8.49 -4.10 -7.20
CA ALA A 121 -9.05 -2.81 -6.83
C ALA A 121 -8.42 -2.31 -5.52
N GLU A 122 -8.27 -1.00 -5.39
CA GLU A 122 -7.78 -0.41 -4.16
C GLU A 122 -8.89 -0.31 -3.12
N PRO A 123 -8.63 -0.60 -1.83
CA PRO A 123 -9.59 -0.30 -0.77
C PRO A 123 -9.78 1.20 -0.62
N ALA A 124 -11.03 1.63 -0.43
CA ALA A 124 -11.41 2.98 -0.05
C ALA A 124 -10.94 3.38 1.36
N THR A 125 -10.58 2.40 2.19
CA THR A 125 -10.10 2.60 3.56
C THR A 125 -9.06 1.55 3.90
N LEU A 126 -7.92 2.00 4.42
CA LEU A 126 -6.83 1.16 4.89
C LEU A 126 -6.55 1.46 6.36
N HIS A 127 -5.96 0.49 7.06
CA HIS A 127 -5.65 0.55 8.48
C HIS A 127 -4.15 0.67 8.70
N ALA A 128 -3.76 1.52 9.66
CA ALA A 128 -2.38 1.63 10.08
C ALA A 128 -1.90 0.31 10.71
N ALA A 129 -0.81 -0.22 10.17
CA ALA A 129 -0.23 -1.51 10.55
C ALA A 129 1.18 -1.38 11.15
N GLY A 130 1.54 -0.17 11.60
CA GLY A 130 2.85 0.15 12.17
C GLY A 130 3.64 1.08 11.25
N ARG A 131 4.96 0.90 11.23
CA ARG A 131 5.86 1.59 10.31
C ARG A 131 6.70 0.57 9.57
N ASP A 132 7.05 0.88 8.33
CA ASP A 132 8.06 0.11 7.61
C ASP A 132 9.47 0.42 8.12
N ARG A 133 10.47 -0.30 7.59
CA ARG A 133 11.89 -0.13 7.93
C ARG A 133 12.43 1.28 7.66
N TYR A 134 11.79 2.03 6.77
CA TYR A 134 12.10 3.44 6.49
C TYR A 134 11.32 4.42 7.36
N ARG A 135 10.64 3.93 8.40
CA ARG A 135 9.83 4.71 9.35
C ARG A 135 8.61 5.38 8.71
N ARG A 136 8.20 4.97 7.51
CA ARG A 136 6.97 5.46 6.85
C ARG A 136 5.76 4.71 7.43
N PRO A 137 4.58 5.33 7.54
CA PRO A 137 3.37 4.62 7.95
C PRO A 137 3.09 3.43 7.02
N LEU A 138 2.84 2.26 7.62
CA LEU A 138 2.45 1.06 6.90
C LEU A 138 0.93 0.98 6.86
N TRP A 139 0.38 0.77 5.66
CA TRP A 139 -1.06 0.68 5.42
C TRP A 139 -1.40 -0.69 4.86
N LEU A 140 -2.40 -1.35 5.44
CA LEU A 140 -2.92 -2.65 5.01
C LEU A 140 -4.45 -2.66 5.11
N SER A 141 -5.10 -3.66 4.53
CA SER A 141 -6.52 -3.93 4.80
C SER A 141 -6.74 -4.19 6.30
N ALA A 142 -7.98 -4.10 6.76
CA ALA A 142 -8.29 -4.30 8.18
C ALA A 142 -7.86 -5.70 8.68
N GLY A 143 -8.06 -6.72 7.85
CA GLY A 143 -7.72 -8.11 8.17
C GLY A 143 -6.22 -8.33 8.18
N ALA A 144 -5.55 -7.94 7.09
CA ALA A 144 -4.11 -8.01 6.96
C ALA A 144 -3.38 -7.22 8.06
N ALA A 145 -3.84 -6.02 8.42
CA ALA A 145 -3.25 -5.24 9.51
C ALA A 145 -3.28 -5.97 10.86
N ARG A 146 -4.40 -6.64 11.20
CA ARG A 146 -4.52 -7.42 12.44
C ARG A 146 -3.63 -8.67 12.40
N ALA A 147 -3.63 -9.37 11.27
CA ALA A 147 -2.82 -10.56 11.07
C ALA A 147 -1.32 -10.24 11.14
N TRP A 148 -0.87 -9.16 10.48
CA TRP A 148 0.52 -8.71 10.50
C TRP A 148 1.01 -8.40 11.92
N GLN A 149 0.19 -7.72 12.72
CA GLN A 149 0.53 -7.44 14.11
C GLN A 149 0.59 -8.72 14.97
N ALA A 150 -0.24 -9.72 14.67
CA ALA A 150 -0.20 -11.01 15.36
C ALA A 150 1.04 -11.82 14.95
N LEU A 151 1.36 -11.84 13.65
CA LEU A 151 2.55 -12.48 13.07
C LEU A 151 3.84 -11.92 13.69
N GLN A 152 4.00 -10.59 13.70
CA GLN A 152 5.17 -9.94 14.33
C GLN A 152 5.30 -10.27 15.81
N ARG A 153 4.18 -10.28 16.56
CA ARG A 153 4.22 -10.63 18.00
C ARG A 153 4.60 -12.08 18.24
N ALA A 154 4.15 -13.00 17.39
CA ALA A 154 4.52 -14.40 17.49
C ALA A 154 6.01 -14.59 17.18
N ALA A 155 6.48 -14.05 16.05
CA ALA A 155 7.90 -14.08 15.70
C ALA A 155 8.79 -13.52 16.83
N ALA A 156 8.40 -12.39 17.41
CA ALA A 156 9.16 -11.76 18.49
C ALA A 156 9.25 -12.63 19.76
N ARG A 157 8.22 -13.45 20.06
CA ARG A 157 8.29 -14.40 21.20
C ARG A 157 9.30 -15.52 20.95
N ASP A 158 9.51 -15.84 19.68
CA ASP A 158 10.48 -16.86 19.26
C ASP A 158 11.87 -16.26 18.97
N GLY A 159 12.10 -14.99 19.36
CA GLY A 159 13.37 -14.30 19.14
C GLY A 159 13.61 -13.85 17.69
N VAL A 160 12.60 -13.90 16.82
CA VAL A 160 12.67 -13.51 15.42
C VAL A 160 12.10 -12.11 15.22
N VAL A 161 12.85 -11.23 14.55
CA VAL A 161 12.39 -9.89 14.20
C VAL A 161 11.95 -9.86 12.74
N LEU A 162 10.70 -9.48 12.50
CA LEU A 162 10.16 -9.25 11.16
C LEU A 162 10.01 -7.75 10.93
N GLU A 163 10.57 -7.23 9.83
CA GLU A 163 10.42 -5.85 9.40
C GLU A 163 9.52 -5.76 8.17
N ALA A 164 8.57 -4.83 8.16
CA ALA A 164 7.88 -4.48 6.92
C ALA A 164 8.78 -3.62 6.02
N ILE A 165 8.89 -3.97 4.75
CA ILE A 165 9.56 -3.19 3.72
C ILE A 165 8.54 -2.31 2.99
N SER A 166 7.42 -2.89 2.57
CA SER A 166 6.35 -2.22 1.83
C SER A 166 5.00 -2.90 2.08
N GLY A 167 3.90 -2.15 2.00
CA GLY A 167 2.52 -2.63 2.19
C GLY A 167 1.63 -2.15 1.05
N TYR A 168 0.49 -1.55 1.36
CA TYR A 168 -0.38 -0.97 0.33
C TYR A 168 0.36 -0.01 -0.62
N ARG A 169 0.06 -0.15 -1.91
CA ARG A 169 0.57 0.66 -3.01
C ARG A 169 -0.57 1.02 -3.95
N SER A 170 -0.79 2.30 -4.23
CA SER A 170 -1.82 2.72 -5.19
C SER A 170 -1.42 2.36 -6.64
N HIS A 171 -2.41 2.32 -7.54
CA HIS A 171 -2.21 2.23 -8.99
C HIS A 171 -1.31 3.35 -9.50
N ASP A 172 -1.53 4.59 -9.03
CA ASP A 172 -0.70 5.76 -9.34
C ASP A 172 0.75 5.59 -8.87
N TYR A 173 0.97 5.04 -7.68
CA TYR A 173 2.33 4.77 -7.21
C TYR A 173 3.04 3.74 -8.10
N GLN A 174 2.34 2.67 -8.48
CA GLN A 174 2.87 1.64 -9.39
C GLN A 174 3.20 2.22 -10.77
N LEU A 175 2.34 3.08 -11.32
CA LEU A 175 2.66 3.85 -12.54
C LEU A 175 3.90 4.71 -12.38
N GLY A 176 4.08 5.36 -11.23
CA GLY A 176 5.30 6.09 -10.91
C GLY A 176 6.55 5.21 -10.90
N ILE A 177 6.47 3.95 -10.47
CA ILE A 177 7.58 2.98 -10.59
C ILE A 177 7.91 2.75 -12.05
N PHE A 178 6.91 2.49 -12.89
CA PHE A 178 7.09 2.26 -14.33
C PHE A 178 7.74 3.47 -15.00
N ALA A 179 7.23 4.67 -14.77
CA ALA A 179 7.80 5.91 -15.31
C ALA A 179 9.28 6.08 -14.94
N ARG A 180 9.66 5.83 -13.68
CA ARG A 180 11.07 5.90 -13.23
C ARG A 180 11.95 4.80 -13.85
N LYS A 181 11.38 3.65 -14.22
CA LYS A 181 12.12 2.57 -14.88
C LYS A 181 12.31 2.84 -16.37
N PHE A 182 11.29 3.36 -17.05
CA PHE A 182 11.42 3.87 -18.42
C PHE A 182 12.45 4.99 -18.51
N ALA A 183 12.44 5.95 -17.57
CA ALA A 183 13.44 7.02 -17.51
C ALA A 183 14.88 6.51 -17.30
N ARG A 184 15.04 5.28 -16.79
CA ARG A 184 16.34 4.58 -16.67
C ARG A 184 16.66 3.67 -17.86
N GLY A 185 15.87 3.74 -18.94
CA GLY A 185 16.08 2.98 -20.17
C GLY A 185 15.58 1.53 -20.15
N GLN A 186 14.82 1.13 -19.12
CA GLN A 186 14.25 -0.23 -19.08
C GLN A 186 13.06 -0.35 -20.05
N THR A 187 12.96 -1.46 -20.77
CA THR A 187 11.80 -1.76 -21.63
C THR A 187 10.62 -2.23 -20.78
N LEU A 188 9.40 -2.15 -21.35
CA LEU A 188 8.19 -2.65 -20.67
C LEU A 188 8.35 -4.11 -20.25
N GLN A 189 8.89 -4.97 -21.11
CA GLN A 189 9.11 -6.39 -20.83
C GLN A 189 10.06 -6.59 -19.63
N GLN A 190 11.16 -5.84 -19.56
CA GLN A 190 12.10 -5.90 -18.43
C GLN A 190 11.44 -5.44 -17.12
N ILE A 191 10.56 -4.44 -17.18
CA ILE A 191 9.82 -3.97 -16.01
C ILE A 191 8.85 -5.06 -15.53
N LEU A 192 8.12 -5.69 -16.46
CA LEU A 192 7.09 -6.68 -16.15
C LEU A 192 7.62 -8.00 -15.58
N GLN A 193 8.92 -8.31 -15.76
CA GLN A 193 9.56 -9.45 -15.10
C GLN A 193 9.67 -9.29 -13.59
N VAL A 194 9.85 -8.06 -13.11
CA VAL A 194 10.12 -7.76 -11.69
C VAL A 194 9.01 -6.93 -11.03
N ASN A 195 8.02 -6.51 -11.80
CA ASN A 195 6.90 -5.72 -11.30
C ASN A 195 5.63 -6.08 -12.06
N ALA A 196 4.60 -6.54 -11.34
CA ALA A 196 3.27 -6.67 -11.92
C ALA A 196 2.78 -5.33 -12.52
N ALA A 197 2.04 -5.41 -13.62
CA ALA A 197 1.42 -4.24 -14.24
C ALA A 197 0.56 -3.45 -13.24
N PRO A 198 0.40 -2.13 -13.39
CA PRO A 198 -0.54 -1.35 -12.59
C PRO A 198 -1.91 -2.02 -12.57
N GLY A 199 -2.47 -2.22 -11.38
CA GLY A 199 -3.74 -2.90 -11.18
C GLY A 199 -3.68 -4.42 -11.11
N TYR A 200 -2.53 -5.05 -11.36
CA TYR A 200 -2.31 -6.48 -11.18
C TYR A 200 -1.37 -6.79 -10.00
N SER A 201 -0.79 -5.77 -9.36
CA SER A 201 -0.01 -5.96 -8.12
C SER A 201 -0.92 -6.24 -6.93
N GLU A 202 -0.61 -7.31 -6.19
CA GLU A 202 -1.33 -7.64 -4.96
C GLU A 202 -1.26 -6.54 -3.88
N HIS A 203 -0.24 -5.66 -3.91
CA HIS A 203 -0.15 -4.51 -3.01
C HIS A 203 -1.33 -3.53 -3.16
N HIS A 204 -2.02 -3.50 -4.30
CA HIS A 204 -3.19 -2.65 -4.50
C HIS A 204 -4.33 -3.03 -3.55
N SER A 205 -4.50 -4.32 -3.25
CA SER A 205 -5.53 -4.82 -2.33
C SER A 205 -5.34 -4.38 -0.88
N GLY A 206 -4.12 -3.98 -0.50
CA GLY A 206 -3.74 -3.79 0.89
C GLY A 206 -3.55 -5.08 1.68
N ASP A 207 -3.65 -6.25 1.05
CA ASP A 207 -3.43 -7.55 1.70
C ASP A 207 -1.99 -8.07 1.55
N ALA A 208 -1.21 -7.51 0.61
CA ALA A 208 0.19 -7.89 0.41
C ALA A 208 1.17 -7.03 1.20
N LEU A 209 2.26 -7.66 1.61
CA LEU A 209 3.33 -7.10 2.42
C LEU A 209 4.66 -7.66 1.96
N ASP A 210 5.64 -6.78 1.78
CA ASP A 210 7.05 -7.17 1.66
C ASP A 210 7.66 -7.26 3.06
N ILE A 211 8.22 -8.40 3.41
CA ILE A 211 8.81 -8.68 4.73
C ILE A 211 10.31 -8.88 4.60
N GLY A 212 11.06 -8.30 5.53
CA GLY A 212 12.49 -8.51 5.70
C GLY A 212 12.86 -8.72 7.17
N THR A 213 14.15 -8.60 7.46
CA THR A 213 14.73 -8.71 8.80
C THR A 213 15.87 -7.70 8.96
N PRO A 214 16.21 -7.26 10.19
CA PRO A 214 17.35 -6.37 10.40
C PRO A 214 18.65 -6.97 9.85
N GLY A 215 19.52 -6.11 9.32
CA GLY A 215 20.81 -6.52 8.74
C GLY A 215 20.75 -6.98 7.29
N GLU A 216 19.57 -7.24 6.73
CA GLU A 216 19.43 -7.71 5.35
C GLU A 216 19.01 -6.61 4.37
N PRO A 217 19.47 -6.69 3.10
CA PRO A 217 18.95 -5.88 2.02
C PRO A 217 17.43 -6.03 1.84
N PRO A 218 16.70 -4.96 1.49
CA PRO A 218 15.26 -5.01 1.27
C PRO A 218 14.93 -5.67 -0.06
N ALA A 219 13.97 -6.60 -0.05
CA ALA A 219 13.41 -7.19 -1.25
C ALA A 219 14.47 -7.82 -2.18
N GLU A 220 15.37 -8.61 -1.58
CA GLU A 220 16.37 -9.38 -2.29
C GLU A 220 16.26 -10.87 -1.94
N GLU A 221 16.74 -11.72 -2.85
CA GLU A 221 16.69 -13.17 -2.68
C GLU A 221 17.47 -13.66 -1.45
N SER A 222 18.47 -12.90 -0.98
CA SER A 222 19.26 -13.24 0.22
C SER A 222 18.40 -13.46 1.46
N PHE A 223 17.21 -12.83 1.53
CA PHE A 223 16.26 -12.99 2.63
C PHE A 223 15.90 -14.46 2.88
N GLU A 224 15.89 -15.30 1.84
CA GLU A 224 15.56 -16.73 1.98
C GLU A 224 16.51 -17.50 2.90
N ARG A 225 17.73 -17.00 3.10
CA ARG A 225 18.77 -17.64 3.92
C ARG A 225 18.69 -17.27 5.40
N THR A 226 17.70 -16.47 5.78
CA THR A 226 17.58 -15.91 7.13
C THR A 226 16.74 -16.79 8.05
N ALA A 227 16.97 -16.68 9.35
CA ALA A 227 16.09 -17.29 10.36
C ALA A 227 14.65 -16.74 10.28
N ALA A 228 14.50 -15.47 9.88
CA ALA A 228 13.19 -14.84 9.69
C ALA A 228 12.38 -15.50 8.57
N PHE A 229 13.00 -15.77 7.42
CA PHE A 229 12.34 -16.49 6.33
C PHE A 229 12.00 -17.93 6.72
N ALA A 230 12.92 -18.64 7.36
CA ALA A 230 12.67 -19.99 7.87
C ALA A 230 11.46 -20.02 8.82
N TRP A 231 11.37 -19.04 9.73
CA TRP A 231 10.24 -18.89 10.63
C TRP A 231 8.92 -18.59 9.88
N LEU A 232 8.94 -17.67 8.90
CA LEU A 232 7.75 -17.39 8.08
C LEU A 232 7.25 -18.63 7.34
N ARG A 233 8.14 -19.43 6.77
CA ARG A 233 7.77 -20.68 6.08
C ARG A 233 7.04 -21.66 7.00
N ALA A 234 7.38 -21.70 8.29
CA ALA A 234 6.74 -22.58 9.26
C ALA A 234 5.43 -22.01 9.84
N HIS A 235 5.33 -20.70 10.01
CA HIS A 235 4.27 -20.10 10.85
C HIS A 235 3.30 -19.17 10.11
N ALA A 236 3.69 -18.56 8.98
CA ALA A 236 2.90 -17.50 8.35
C ALA A 236 1.48 -17.94 7.95
N ALA A 237 1.32 -19.20 7.54
CA ALA A 237 0.03 -19.77 7.13
C ALA A 237 -1.02 -19.72 8.25
N GLY A 238 -0.65 -19.94 9.51
CA GLY A 238 -1.55 -19.85 10.67
C GLY A 238 -2.02 -18.42 10.99
N PHE A 239 -1.38 -17.42 10.38
CA PHE A 239 -1.84 -16.01 10.40
C PHE A 239 -2.53 -15.61 9.09
N GLY A 240 -2.70 -16.55 8.16
CA GLY A 240 -3.30 -16.35 6.85
C GLY A 240 -2.38 -15.73 5.81
N TYR A 241 -1.07 -15.67 6.06
CA TYR A 241 -0.08 -15.20 5.08
C TYR A 241 0.51 -16.36 4.28
N ARG A 242 0.64 -16.16 2.97
CA ARG A 242 1.31 -17.09 2.05
C ARG A 242 2.23 -16.32 1.12
N MET A 243 3.34 -16.94 0.74
CA MET A 243 4.28 -16.38 -0.23
C MET A 243 3.69 -16.52 -1.63
N SER A 244 3.54 -15.42 -2.36
CA SER A 244 2.81 -15.41 -3.65
C SER A 244 3.67 -15.85 -4.83
N TYR A 245 4.98 -15.57 -4.79
CA TYR A 245 5.89 -15.80 -5.92
C TYR A 245 7.05 -16.71 -5.53
N PRO A 246 6.81 -18.03 -5.32
CA PRO A 246 7.89 -19.01 -5.24
C PRO A 246 8.63 -19.14 -6.57
N ARG A 247 9.75 -19.87 -6.55
CA ARG A 247 10.38 -20.36 -7.79
C ARG A 247 9.34 -21.10 -8.62
N ASP A 248 9.39 -20.90 -9.93
CA ASP A 248 8.49 -21.50 -10.92
C ASP A 248 6.99 -21.19 -10.72
N ASN A 249 6.67 -20.04 -10.08
CA ASN A 249 5.29 -19.58 -10.01
C ASN A 249 4.69 -19.36 -11.41
N PRO A 250 3.38 -19.59 -11.60
CA PRO A 250 2.75 -19.56 -12.92
C PRO A 250 2.57 -18.13 -13.48
N HIS A 251 2.92 -17.10 -12.70
CA HIS A 251 2.63 -15.71 -13.04
C HIS A 251 3.72 -15.05 -13.89
N GLY A 252 4.86 -15.73 -14.08
CA GLY A 252 6.02 -15.17 -14.77
C GLY A 252 6.71 -14.02 -14.01
N ILE A 253 6.37 -13.84 -12.73
CA ILE A 253 7.05 -12.92 -11.80
C ILE A 253 8.29 -13.65 -11.28
N VAL A 254 9.41 -12.93 -11.15
CA VAL A 254 10.63 -13.50 -10.54
C VAL A 254 10.36 -14.02 -9.12
N TYR A 255 11.26 -14.85 -8.60
CA TYR A 255 11.16 -15.34 -7.24
C TYR A 255 11.25 -14.19 -6.22
N GLU A 256 10.27 -14.07 -5.34
CA GLU A 256 10.19 -12.99 -4.34
C GLU A 256 10.00 -13.58 -2.92
N PRO A 257 11.07 -14.07 -2.25
CA PRO A 257 10.97 -14.63 -0.88
C PRO A 257 10.44 -13.64 0.16
N TRP A 258 10.50 -12.34 -0.14
CA TRP A 258 10.01 -11.27 0.70
C TRP A 258 8.52 -10.99 0.53
N HIS A 259 7.84 -11.44 -0.54
CA HIS A 259 6.47 -11.02 -0.86
C HIS A 259 5.43 -12.01 -0.30
N TRP A 260 4.61 -11.54 0.64
CA TRP A 260 3.60 -12.34 1.33
C TRP A 260 2.22 -11.68 1.27
N ARG A 261 1.20 -12.46 0.92
CA ARG A 261 -0.19 -12.01 0.87
C ARG A 261 -1.04 -12.66 1.94
N TRP A 262 -1.86 -11.83 2.57
CA TRP A 262 -2.89 -12.27 3.49
C TRP A 262 -4.15 -12.74 2.75
N HIS A 263 -4.76 -13.82 3.22
CA HIS A 263 -6.02 -14.34 2.72
C HIS A 263 -7.04 -14.46 3.86
N ALA A 264 -8.22 -13.87 3.65
CA ALA A 264 -9.32 -13.99 4.59
C ALA A 264 -9.75 -15.46 4.74
N GLY A 265 -9.92 -15.93 5.99
CA GLY A 265 -10.46 -17.27 6.27
C GLY A 265 -9.46 -18.42 6.16
N ALA A 266 -8.16 -18.16 6.04
CA ALA A 266 -7.16 -19.20 6.25
C ALA A 266 -7.26 -19.70 7.71
N PRO A 267 -7.45 -21.01 7.94
CA PRO A 267 -7.50 -21.55 9.30
C PRO A 267 -6.16 -21.31 10.00
N ALA A 268 -6.25 -21.01 11.30
CA ALA A 268 -5.10 -20.99 12.20
C ALA A 268 -4.45 -22.37 12.31
#